data_AF-A0A820KGG0-F1
#
_entry.id   AF-A0A820KGG0-F1
#
_cell.length_a   1.000
_cell.length_b   1.000
_cell.length_c   1.000
_cell.angle_alpha   90.00
_cell.angle_beta   90.00
_cell.angle_gamma   90.00
#
_symmetry.space_group_name_H-M   'P 1'
#
loop_
_entity.id
_entity.type
_entity.pdbx_description
1 polymer ?
#
loop_
_entity_poly.entity_id
_entity_poly.type
_entity_poly.pdbx_seq_one_letter_code
_entity_poly.pdbx_strand_id
1 'polypeptide(L)'
;VAFTPIFITCDSNYLGNISGVAAHINHVRNVAGIDSVGLGGDYDGIDETPVGLEDVSTYPKLIEYLISQGNWTDNDIIKLIGGNLLRVMEENEKNARDLQKTMQPLEDMIPLEDLRKYNFTECRYLDMYPSTTTT
;
A
#
# COMPACT_ATOMS: atom_id res chain seq x y z
N VAL A 1 4.76 6.09 0.35
CA VAL A 1 5.87 6.20 1.33
C VAL A 1 5.28 6.14 2.71
N ALA A 2 5.76 5.19 3.51
CA ALA A 2 5.34 5.00 4.91
C ALA A 2 6.20 5.83 5.86
N PHE A 3 5.68 6.11 7.06
CA PHE A 3 6.40 6.93 8.06
C PHE A 3 7.05 6.08 9.15
N THR A 4 7.01 4.75 9.05
CA THR A 4 7.64 3.82 9.98
C THR A 4 9.15 4.09 10.13
N PRO A 5 9.65 4.46 11.32
CA PRO A 5 11.04 4.88 11.52
C PRO A 5 12.11 3.94 10.96
N ILE A 6 12.00 2.64 11.22
CA ILE A 6 12.98 1.65 10.74
C ILE A 6 13.06 1.60 9.21
N PHE A 7 11.99 1.94 8.48
CA PHE A 7 11.99 2.02 7.01
C PHE A 7 12.56 3.35 6.49
N ILE A 8 12.58 4.38 7.33
CA ILE A 8 13.13 5.69 6.99
C ILE A 8 14.63 5.75 7.27
N THR A 9 15.06 5.28 8.45
CA THR A 9 16.43 5.44 8.96
C THR A 9 17.30 4.20 8.81
N CYS A 10 16.68 3.02 8.66
CA CYS A 10 17.36 1.73 8.77
C CYS A 10 18.08 1.52 10.12
N ASP A 11 17.70 2.25 11.17
CA ASP A 11 18.25 2.15 12.53
C ASP A 11 17.12 2.10 13.56
N SER A 12 17.08 1.03 14.37
CA SER A 12 16.05 0.84 15.40
C SER A 12 16.16 1.80 16.58
N ASN A 13 17.28 2.52 16.72
CA ASN A 13 17.52 3.46 17.83
C ASN A 13 17.32 4.92 17.40
N TYR A 14 16.96 5.17 16.14
CA TYR A 14 16.79 6.51 15.61
C TYR A 14 15.47 6.64 14.86
N LEU A 15 14.57 7.48 15.40
CA LEU A 15 13.23 7.69 14.85
C LEU A 15 13.22 8.37 13.47
N GLY A 16 14.30 9.08 13.14
CA GLY A 16 14.30 9.98 11.99
C GLY A 16 13.44 11.22 12.23
N ASN A 17 13.23 11.97 11.16
CA ASN A 17 12.43 13.18 11.19
C ASN A 17 11.81 13.46 9.82
N ILE A 18 11.02 14.53 9.74
CA ILE A 18 10.34 14.99 8.53
C ILE A 18 11.25 15.08 7.29
N SER A 19 12.53 15.45 7.46
CA SER A 19 13.47 15.54 6.33
C SER A 19 13.85 14.17 5.77
N GLY A 20 13.95 13.15 6.63
CA GLY A 20 14.17 11.77 6.22
C GLY A 20 12.99 11.24 5.39
N VAL A 21 11.77 11.47 5.85
CA VAL A 21 10.55 11.11 5.10
C VAL A 21 10.51 11.84 3.74
N ALA A 22 10.77 13.14 3.72
CA ALA A 22 10.83 13.92 2.49
C ALA A 22 11.92 13.42 1.52
N ALA A 23 13.07 12.97 2.03
CA ALA A 23 14.13 12.38 1.21
C ALA A 23 13.66 11.09 0.51
N HIS A 24 12.93 10.22 1.20
CA HIS A 24 12.32 9.02 0.60
C HIS A 24 11.27 9.38 -0.46
N ILE A 25 10.39 10.35 -0.19
CA ILE A 25 9.41 10.85 -1.17
C ILE A 25 10.12 11.36 -2.42
N ASN A 26 11.15 12.19 -2.27
CA ASN A 26 11.95 12.70 -3.38
C ASN A 26 12.66 11.58 -4.14
N HIS A 27 13.19 10.57 -3.45
CA HIS A 27 13.83 9.44 -4.10
C HIS A 27 12.84 8.64 -4.96
N VAL A 28 11.65 8.31 -4.44
CA VAL A 28 10.60 7.63 -5.20
C VAL A 28 10.17 8.46 -6.40
N ARG A 29 9.96 9.77 -6.23
CA ARG A 29 9.66 10.69 -7.34
C ARG A 29 10.75 10.66 -8.42
N ASN A 30 12.02 10.66 -8.03
CA ASN A 30 13.15 10.70 -8.96
C ASN A 30 13.33 9.38 -9.72
N VAL A 31 13.08 8.25 -9.08
CA VAL A 31 13.28 6.91 -9.68
C VAL A 31 12.04 6.44 -10.44
N ALA A 32 10.86 6.54 -9.83
CA ALA A 32 9.60 6.01 -10.37
C ALA A 32 8.75 7.06 -11.10
N GLY A 33 9.12 8.34 -11.02
CA GLY A 33 8.39 9.46 -11.61
C GLY A 33 7.33 10.05 -10.69
N ILE A 34 6.92 11.30 -10.99
CA ILE A 34 5.94 12.03 -10.17
C ILE A 34 4.56 11.37 -10.11
N ASP A 35 4.17 10.60 -11.13
CA ASP A 35 2.87 9.92 -11.18
C ASP A 35 2.82 8.62 -10.35
N SER A 36 3.93 8.26 -9.70
CA SER A 36 4.14 6.98 -9.02
C SER A 36 4.42 7.12 -7.53
N VAL A 37 4.35 8.32 -6.96
CA VAL A 37 4.59 8.58 -5.53
C VAL A 37 3.28 8.90 -4.80
N GLY A 38 3.15 8.42 -3.58
CA GLY A 38 2.00 8.66 -2.71
C GLY A 38 2.37 8.56 -1.23
N LEU A 39 1.45 8.96 -0.36
CA LEU A 39 1.60 8.91 1.09
C LEU A 39 0.83 7.71 1.67
N GLY A 40 1.39 7.08 2.69
CA GLY A 40 0.73 5.99 3.41
C GLY A 40 1.34 5.85 4.79
N GLY A 41 1.01 6.78 5.68
CA GLY A 41 1.78 7.05 6.90
C GLY A 41 1.95 5.87 7.87
N ASP A 42 1.08 4.86 7.83
CA ASP A 42 1.09 3.72 8.75
C ASP A 42 0.86 4.13 10.22
N TYR A 43 0.20 5.28 10.43
CA TYR A 43 -0.25 5.73 11.76
C TYR A 43 -1.17 4.69 12.41
N ASP A 44 -1.08 4.55 13.73
CA ASP A 44 -1.76 3.54 14.55
C ASP A 44 -1.42 2.07 14.18
N GLY A 45 -0.54 1.85 13.20
CA GLY A 45 0.04 0.54 12.86
C GLY A 45 1.46 0.31 13.42
N ILE A 46 2.05 1.35 14.04
CA ILE A 46 3.44 1.39 14.50
C ILE A 46 3.53 2.01 15.90
N ASP A 47 4.56 1.64 16.66
CA ASP A 47 4.75 2.12 18.04
C ASP A 47 5.24 3.57 18.12
N GLU A 48 6.05 4.00 17.16
CA GLU A 48 6.71 5.32 17.16
C GLU A 48 6.73 5.93 15.76
N THR A 49 6.71 7.27 15.69
CA THR A 49 6.68 8.05 14.44
C THR A 49 7.90 8.99 14.34
N PRO A 50 8.27 9.45 13.13
CA PRO A 50 9.40 10.36 12.95
C PRO A 50 9.09 11.74 13.55
N VAL A 51 10.13 12.42 14.04
CA VAL A 51 9.99 13.77 14.63
C VAL A 51 9.46 14.77 13.59
N GLY A 52 8.45 15.54 13.97
CA GLY A 52 7.70 16.45 13.10
C GLY A 52 6.54 15.81 12.35
N LEU A 53 6.34 14.50 12.51
CA LEU A 53 5.26 13.69 11.96
C LEU A 53 4.58 12.85 13.04
N GLU A 54 4.31 13.46 14.20
CA GLU A 54 3.87 12.75 15.40
C GLU A 54 2.52 12.04 15.22
N ASP A 55 1.60 12.66 14.48
CA ASP A 55 0.23 12.19 14.28
C ASP A 55 -0.37 12.65 12.95
N VAL A 56 -1.60 12.21 12.65
CA VAL A 56 -2.32 12.55 11.42
C VAL A 56 -2.56 14.04 11.20
N SER A 57 -2.46 14.90 12.21
CA SER A 57 -2.57 16.36 12.04
C SER A 57 -1.34 16.99 11.39
N THR A 58 -0.23 16.24 11.27
CA THR A 58 1.07 16.76 10.83
C THR A 58 1.32 16.68 9.33
N TYR A 59 0.43 16.08 8.54
CA TYR A 59 0.55 16.07 7.07
C TYR A 59 0.81 17.47 6.45
N PRO A 60 0.13 18.55 6.87
CA PRO A 60 0.43 19.90 6.38
C PRO A 60 1.89 20.33 6.59
N LYS A 61 2.53 19.94 7.70
CA LYS A 61 3.95 20.25 7.94
C LYS A 61 4.86 19.58 6.91
N LEU A 62 4.54 18.34 6.50
CA LEU A 62 5.31 17.63 5.48
C LEU A 62 5.16 18.28 4.10
N ILE A 63 3.94 18.71 3.77
CA ILE A 63 3.68 19.42 2.52
C ILE A 63 4.40 20.76 2.50
N GLU A 64 4.33 21.53 3.60
CA GLU A 64 5.09 22.77 3.76
C GLU A 64 6.59 22.52 3.59
N TYR A 65 7.13 21.47 4.23
CA TYR A 65 8.53 21.11 4.11
C TYR A 65 8.93 20.80 2.66
N LEU A 66 8.14 20.00 1.94
CA LEU A 66 8.40 19.67 0.52
C LEU A 66 8.35 20.91 -0.38
N ILE A 67 7.36 21.78 -0.20
CA ILE A 67 7.24 23.04 -0.95
C ILE A 67 8.46 23.93 -0.69
N SER A 68 8.92 24.01 0.56
CA SER A 68 10.08 24.84 0.95
C SER A 68 11.39 24.44 0.26
N GLN A 69 11.48 23.22 -0.27
CA GLN A 69 12.65 22.74 -1.05
C GLN A 69 12.71 23.35 -2.45
N GLY A 70 11.62 23.97 -2.94
CA GLY A 70 11.58 24.73 -4.19
C GLY A 70 11.50 23.89 -5.47
N ASN A 71 11.51 22.57 -5.39
CA ASN A 71 11.40 21.65 -6.53
C ASN A 71 10.04 20.95 -6.64
N TRP A 72 9.07 21.30 -5.80
CA TRP A 72 7.69 20.81 -5.83
C TRP A 72 6.75 21.91 -6.32
N THR A 73 6.04 21.65 -7.41
CA THR A 73 4.95 22.53 -7.88
C THR A 73 3.63 22.16 -7.20
N ASP A 74 2.65 23.06 -7.22
CA ASP A 74 1.29 22.77 -6.71
C ASP A 74 0.69 21.51 -7.37
N ASN A 75 0.93 21.32 -8.67
CA ASN A 75 0.49 20.14 -9.39
C ASN A 75 1.18 18.85 -8.91
N ASP A 76 2.48 18.92 -8.58
CA ASP A 76 3.21 17.79 -8.00
C ASP A 76 2.65 17.43 -6.61
N ILE A 77 2.32 18.44 -5.80
CA ILE A 77 1.72 18.24 -4.48
C ILE A 77 0.32 17.62 -4.60
N ILE A 78 -0.53 18.11 -5.50
CA ILE A 78 -1.86 17.53 -5.76
C ILE A 78 -1.75 16.04 -6.13
N LYS A 79 -0.78 15.69 -6.98
CA LYS A 79 -0.50 14.30 -7.33
C LYS A 79 -0.09 13.47 -6.12
N LEU A 80 0.83 13.97 -5.31
CA LEU A 80 1.35 13.29 -4.11
C LEU A 80 0.26 13.04 -3.05
N ILE A 81 -0.57 14.05 -2.74
CA ILE A 81 -1.53 13.98 -1.63
C ILE A 81 -2.75 13.12 -1.94
N GLY A 82 -3.01 12.82 -3.22
CA GLY A 82 -4.14 11.96 -3.58
C GLY A 82 -4.38 11.79 -5.08
N GLY A 83 -3.91 12.71 -5.94
CA GLY A 83 -4.16 12.64 -7.38
C GLY A 83 -3.64 11.34 -8.02
N ASN A 84 -2.47 10.85 -7.60
CA ASN A 84 -1.93 9.59 -8.08
C ASN A 84 -2.74 8.38 -7.61
N LEU A 85 -3.21 8.40 -6.37
CA LEU A 85 -4.07 7.35 -5.83
C LEU A 85 -5.38 7.27 -6.61
N LEU A 86 -6.05 8.43 -6.81
CA LEU A 86 -7.30 8.51 -7.56
C LEU A 86 -7.13 8.01 -8.99
N ARG A 87 -6.07 8.44 -9.70
CA ARG A 87 -5.75 7.96 -11.04
C ARG A 87 -5.64 6.43 -11.11
N VAL A 88 -4.95 5.81 -10.14
CA VAL A 88 -4.79 4.35 -10.10
C VAL A 88 -6.10 3.65 -9.78
N MET A 89 -6.89 4.18 -8.84
CA MET A 89 -8.20 3.63 -8.49
C MET A 89 -9.18 3.69 -9.66
N GLU A 90 -9.23 4.80 -10.39
CA GLU A 90 -10.07 4.97 -11.58
C GLU A 90 -9.76 3.92 -12.67
N GLU A 91 -8.48 3.70 -12.98
CA GLU A 91 -8.08 2.69 -13.95
C GLU A 91 -8.36 1.27 -13.44
N ASN A 92 -8.17 1.01 -12.13
CA ASN A 92 -8.50 -0.27 -11.52
C ASN A 92 -10.00 -0.59 -11.62
N GLU A 93 -10.87 0.38 -11.32
CA GLU A 93 -12.32 0.22 -11.44
C GLU A 93 -12.76 0.00 -12.89
N LYS A 94 -12.12 0.69 -13.85
CA LYS A 94 -12.37 0.48 -15.28
C LYS A 94 -11.98 -0.94 -15.71
N ASN A 95 -10.79 -1.40 -15.31
CA ASN A 95 -10.34 -2.76 -15.58
C ASN A 95 -11.29 -3.80 -14.97
N ALA A 96 -11.74 -3.58 -13.73
CA ALA A 96 -12.71 -4.46 -13.08
C ALA A 96 -14.02 -4.56 -13.89
N ARG A 97 -14.58 -3.42 -14.36
CA ARG A 97 -15.78 -3.39 -15.20
C ARG A 97 -15.59 -4.09 -16.54
N ASP A 98 -14.40 -3.99 -17.13
CA ASP A 98 -14.10 -4.62 -18.41
C ASP A 98 -13.94 -6.14 -18.26
N LEU A 99 -13.25 -6.60 -17.22
CA LEU A 99 -13.10 -8.02 -16.92
C LEU A 99 -14.44 -8.69 -16.60
N GLN A 100 -15.33 -8.02 -15.86
CA GLN A 100 -16.68 -8.54 -15.56
C GLN A 100 -17.54 -8.83 -16.80
N LYS A 101 -17.21 -8.24 -17.97
CA LYS A 101 -17.94 -8.50 -19.22
C LYS A 101 -17.54 -9.83 -19.86
N THR A 102 -16.34 -10.34 -19.56
CA THR A 102 -15.74 -11.50 -20.25
C THR A 102 -15.35 -12.62 -19.30
N MET A 103 -15.29 -12.37 -17.99
CA MET A 103 -14.90 -13.33 -16.95
C MET A 103 -16.01 -13.51 -15.92
N GLN A 104 -16.24 -14.76 -15.55
CA GLN A 104 -17.03 -15.09 -14.36
C GLN A 104 -16.16 -14.96 -13.09
N PRO A 105 -16.75 -14.84 -11.90
CA PRO A 105 -16.01 -14.95 -10.64
C PRO A 105 -15.14 -16.21 -10.63
N LEU A 106 -13.90 -16.08 -10.16
CA LEU A 106 -13.02 -17.23 -9.99
C LEU A 106 -13.51 -18.04 -8.78
N GLU A 107 -13.88 -19.29 -9.02
CA GLU A 107 -14.33 -20.26 -8.00
C GLU A 107 -13.30 -21.37 -7.75
N ASP A 108 -12.08 -21.21 -8.29
CA ASP A 108 -11.00 -22.17 -8.09
C ASP A 108 -10.61 -22.23 -6.61
N MET A 109 -10.65 -23.45 -6.05
CA MET A 109 -10.30 -23.69 -4.66
C MET A 109 -8.78 -23.66 -4.50
N ILE A 110 -8.32 -23.01 -3.43
CA ILE A 110 -6.93 -23.12 -2.98
C ILE A 110 -6.63 -24.61 -2.71
N PRO A 111 -5.48 -25.15 -3.18
CA PRO A 111 -5.11 -26.54 -2.93
C PRO A 111 -5.10 -26.91 -1.43
N LEU A 112 -5.49 -28.15 -1.09
CA LEU A 112 -5.59 -28.56 0.32
C LEU A 112 -4.24 -28.60 1.02
N GLU A 113 -3.22 -29.01 0.29
CA GLU A 113 -1.84 -29.06 0.74
C GLU A 113 -1.38 -27.70 1.30
N ASP A 114 -1.84 -26.60 0.71
CA ASP A 114 -1.52 -25.24 1.15
C ASP A 114 -2.31 -24.85 2.42
N LEU A 115 -3.44 -25.50 2.68
CA LEU A 115 -4.31 -25.26 3.84
C LEU A 115 -3.96 -26.14 5.06
N ARG A 116 -3.37 -27.32 4.85
CA ARG A 116 -3.09 -28.31 5.90
C ARG A 116 -2.18 -27.78 7.03
N LYS A 117 -1.35 -26.77 6.75
CA LYS A 117 -0.47 -26.14 7.74
C LYS A 117 -1.23 -25.45 8.89
N TYR A 118 -2.50 -25.10 8.68
CA TYR A 118 -3.25 -24.20 9.58
C TYR A 118 -4.29 -24.92 10.45
N ASN A 119 -4.28 -26.26 10.49
CA ASN A 119 -5.18 -27.07 11.32
C ASN A 119 -6.67 -26.68 11.18
N PHE A 120 -7.11 -26.44 9.94
CA PHE A 120 -8.49 -26.03 9.64
C PHE A 120 -9.46 -27.20 9.73
N THR A 121 -10.68 -26.91 10.19
CA THR A 121 -11.83 -27.80 10.03
C THR A 121 -12.21 -27.86 8.55
N GLU A 122 -12.23 -29.06 7.97
CA GLU A 122 -12.70 -29.29 6.61
C GLU A 122 -14.22 -29.12 6.52
N CYS A 123 -14.69 -27.87 6.48
CA CYS A 123 -16.07 -27.56 6.09
C CYS A 123 -16.16 -27.53 4.56
N ARG A 124 -15.94 -28.68 3.91
CA ARG A 124 -16.31 -28.86 2.50
C ARG A 124 -17.75 -29.37 2.42
N TYR A 125 -18.51 -28.87 1.45
CA TYR A 125 -19.61 -29.65 0.90
C TYR A 125 -18.98 -30.92 0.28
N LEU A 126 -18.97 -32.01 1.05
CA LEU A 126 -18.35 -33.30 0.69
C LEU A 126 -18.97 -33.99 -0.54
N ASP A 127 -20.00 -33.39 -1.15
CA ASP A 127 -20.87 -34.06 -2.11
C ASP A 127 -20.61 -33.72 -3.59
N MET A 128 -19.71 -32.79 -3.92
CA MET A 128 -19.55 -32.35 -5.33
C MET A 128 -18.52 -33.13 -6.16
N TYR A 129 -17.74 -34.03 -5.53
CA TYR A 129 -16.87 -34.99 -6.22
C TYR A 129 -16.87 -36.33 -5.48
N PRO A 130 -17.69 -37.31 -5.88
CA PRO A 130 -17.61 -38.65 -5.30
C PRO A 130 -16.20 -39.21 -5.55
N SER A 131 -15.57 -39.69 -4.49
CA SER A 131 -14.32 -40.44 -4.59
C SER A 131 -14.53 -41.60 -5.56
N THR A 132 -13.85 -41.56 -6.71
CA THR A 132 -13.70 -42.71 -7.60
C THR A 132 -12.82 -43.74 -6.91
N THR A 133 -13.40 -44.40 -5.90
CA THR A 133 -12.79 -45.56 -5.26
C THR A 133 -12.91 -46.69 -6.28
N THR A 134 -11.83 -46.88 -7.03
CA THR A 134 -11.66 -48.03 -7.91
C THR A 134 -11.52 -49.27 -7.03
N THR A 135 -12.23 -50.31 -7.43
CA THR A 135 -12.47 -51.58 -6.72
C THR A 135 -11.23 -52.44 -6.58
#